data_AF-A0A7V5YU11-F1
#
_entry.id   AF-A0A7V5YU11-F1
#
_cell.length_a   1.000
_cell.length_b   1.000
_cell.length_c   1.000
_cell.angle_alpha   90.00
_cell.angle_beta   90.00
_cell.angle_gamma   90.00
#
_symmetry.space_group_name_H-M   'P 1'
#
loop_
_entity.id
_entity.type
_entity.pdbx_description
1 polymer ?
#
loop_
_entity_poly.entity_id
_entity_poly.type
_entity_poly.pdbx_seq_one_letter_code
_entity_poly.pdbx_strand_id
1 'polypeptide(L)'
;MTPAQPTLTYPTKAGPTPIVLHHTRHCLYLHWQPASYLTRCRSSRVPFDWTLNPYRGCWYGCHYCYARYTHEFLELDPVDGFESTIFVKAIVQPALERELRKVHRGQWLAIGTATDPYQPIERRLRVTRAVLACMVRLQGMRISLATKSDLVLRDLDLLQELRRRNRLMVHVTLTTVDPTL
;
A
#
# COMPACT_ATOMS: atom_id res chain seq x y z
N MET A 1 24.33 -1.92 -27.63
CA MET A 1 24.01 -0.53 -27.25
C MET A 1 22.79 -0.57 -26.35
N THR A 2 23.00 -0.48 -25.04
CA THR A 2 21.90 -0.45 -24.05
C THR A 2 21.16 0.88 -24.21
N PRO A 3 19.83 0.90 -24.42
CA PRO A 3 19.11 2.16 -24.54
C PRO A 3 19.25 2.92 -23.22
N ALA A 4 19.69 4.18 -23.32
CA ALA A 4 19.82 5.08 -22.19
C ALA A 4 18.45 5.18 -21.49
N GLN A 5 18.43 4.89 -20.19
CA GLN A 5 17.23 5.12 -19.39
C GLN A 5 16.99 6.63 -19.33
N PRO A 6 15.77 7.11 -19.63
CA PRO A 6 15.47 8.52 -19.52
C PRO A 6 15.61 8.93 -18.05
N THR A 7 16.51 9.87 -17.79
CA THR A 7 16.66 10.52 -16.48
C THR A 7 15.43 11.39 -16.25
N LEU A 8 14.35 10.81 -15.73
CA LEU A 8 13.22 11.58 -15.23
C LEU A 8 13.63 12.20 -13.88
N THR A 9 14.00 13.47 -13.92
CA THR A 9 14.14 14.32 -12.73
C THR A 9 12.75 14.60 -12.16
N TYR A 10 12.41 13.91 -11.07
CA TYR A 10 11.22 14.20 -10.26
C TYR A 10 11.50 15.38 -9.34
N PRO A 11 10.75 16.49 -9.44
CA PRO A 11 10.82 17.53 -8.43
C PRO A 11 9.94 17.12 -7.26
N THR A 12 10.54 16.83 -6.11
CA THR A 12 9.84 16.99 -4.84
C THR A 12 10.65 17.97 -4.02
N LYS A 13 10.04 19.04 -3.52
CA LYS A 13 10.64 19.85 -2.45
C LYS A 13 11.11 18.89 -1.34
N ALA A 14 12.43 18.87 -1.10
CA ALA A 14 13.19 18.10 -0.10
C ALA A 14 13.45 16.60 -0.40
N GLY A 15 14.61 16.31 -1.01
CA GLY A 15 15.25 15.00 -0.88
C GLY A 15 16.30 14.68 -1.94
N PRO A 16 17.20 13.70 -1.68
CA PRO A 16 18.11 13.16 -2.68
C PRO A 16 17.35 12.49 -3.83
N THR A 17 18.02 12.28 -4.96
CA THR A 17 17.50 11.61 -6.16
C THR A 17 16.69 10.36 -5.80
N PRO A 18 15.45 10.21 -6.30
CA PRO A 18 14.62 9.07 -5.95
C PRO A 18 15.27 7.78 -6.46
N ILE A 19 15.43 6.80 -5.57
CA ILE A 19 16.01 5.50 -5.91
C ILE A 19 14.95 4.72 -6.70
N VAL A 20 15.23 4.44 -7.97
CA VAL A 20 14.37 3.62 -8.83
C VAL A 20 14.52 2.16 -8.43
N LEU A 21 13.44 1.53 -8.00
CA LEU A 21 13.40 0.11 -7.63
C LEU A 21 13.09 -0.78 -8.85
N HIS A 22 12.22 -0.29 -9.73
CA HIS A 22 11.81 -1.00 -10.92
C HIS A 22 11.19 -0.03 -11.93
N HIS A 23 11.28 -0.36 -13.21
CA HIS A 23 10.66 0.40 -14.28
C HIS A 23 10.09 -0.58 -15.31
N THR A 24 8.82 -0.39 -15.64
CA THR A 24 8.13 -1.10 -16.72
C THR A 24 7.71 -0.09 -17.78
N ARG A 25 7.24 -0.56 -18.94
CA ARG A 25 6.67 0.32 -19.97
C ARG A 25 5.53 1.23 -19.48
N HIS A 26 4.85 0.86 -18.38
CA HIS A 26 3.61 1.51 -17.92
C HIS A 26 3.76 2.19 -16.56
N CYS A 27 4.82 1.88 -15.81
CA CYS A 27 4.92 2.30 -14.43
C CYS A 27 6.37 2.33 -13.92
N LEU A 28 6.70 3.43 -13.24
CA LEU A 28 7.93 3.67 -12.51
C LEU A 28 7.71 3.41 -11.01
N TYR A 29 8.55 2.56 -10.43
CA TYR A 29 8.51 2.22 -9.01
C TYR A 29 9.68 2.87 -8.29
N LEU A 30 9.38 3.76 -7.35
CA LEU A 30 10.34 4.56 -6.62
C LEU A 30 10.39 4.14 -5.15
N HIS A 31 11.59 4.07 -4.59
CA HIS A 31 11.77 3.88 -3.15
C HIS A 31 11.24 5.11 -2.39
N TRP A 32 10.52 4.87 -1.30
CA TRP A 32 10.04 5.90 -0.40
C TRP A 32 10.39 5.55 1.04
N GLN A 33 11.09 6.45 1.74
CA GLN A 33 11.28 6.34 3.19
C GLN A 33 10.15 7.09 3.91
N PRO A 34 9.19 6.41 4.56
CA PRO A 34 8.07 7.11 5.18
C PRO A 34 8.46 7.73 6.53
N ALA A 35 7.98 8.95 6.79
CA ALA A 35 8.05 9.55 8.12
C ALA A 35 7.17 8.79 9.14
N SER A 36 6.08 8.17 8.65
CA SER A 36 5.23 7.27 9.44
C SER A 36 4.57 6.22 8.53
N TYR A 37 4.40 5.01 9.05
CA TYR A 37 3.72 3.91 8.37
C TYR A 37 2.21 3.96 8.59
N LEU A 38 1.79 4.36 9.79
CA LEU A 38 0.40 4.44 10.19
C LEU A 38 -0.15 5.86 10.12
N THR A 39 -1.41 5.98 9.72
CA THR A 39 -2.16 7.24 9.80
C THR A 39 -3.36 7.05 10.72
N ARG A 40 -3.55 7.96 11.69
CA ARG A 40 -4.72 7.95 12.56
C ARG A 40 -5.91 8.53 11.81
N CYS A 41 -7.01 7.80 11.78
CA CYS A 41 -8.28 8.28 11.25
C CYS A 41 -9.12 8.89 12.37
N ARG A 42 -9.57 10.13 12.17
CA ARG A 42 -10.43 10.87 13.10
C ARG A 42 -11.84 11.12 12.55
N SER A 43 -12.13 10.64 11.35
CA SER A 43 -13.44 10.85 10.73
C SER A 43 -14.44 9.80 11.21
N SER A 44 -15.62 10.23 11.64
CA SER A 44 -16.76 9.35 11.95
C SER A 44 -17.38 8.68 10.72
N ARG A 45 -16.99 9.07 9.50
CA ARG A 45 -17.50 8.53 8.24
C ARG A 45 -16.92 7.19 7.86
N VAL A 46 -15.85 6.75 8.53
CA VAL A 46 -15.17 5.48 8.23
C VAL A 46 -15.11 4.62 9.50
N PRO A 47 -15.29 3.29 9.38
CA PRO A 47 -15.38 2.41 10.55
C PRO A 47 -14.01 1.95 11.07
N PHE A 48 -12.93 2.71 10.84
CA PHE A 48 -11.57 2.34 11.24
C PHE A 48 -10.78 3.45 11.93
N ASP A 49 -9.91 3.06 12.86
CA ASP A 49 -9.12 3.95 13.70
C ASP A 49 -7.77 4.34 13.07
N TRP A 50 -7.18 3.39 12.34
CA TRP A 50 -5.85 3.51 11.76
C TRP A 50 -5.85 2.98 10.34
N THR A 51 -4.99 3.55 9.50
CA THR A 51 -4.73 3.03 8.16
C THR A 51 -3.26 2.76 7.92
N LEU A 52 -2.99 1.72 7.14
CA LEU A 52 -1.67 1.40 6.62
C LEU A 52 -1.78 1.15 5.12
N ASN A 53 -1.01 1.90 4.33
CA ASN A 53 -0.89 1.69 2.89
C ASN A 53 0.58 1.41 2.56
N PRO A 54 0.95 0.21 2.07
CA PRO A 54 2.32 -0.15 1.73
C PRO A 54 2.89 0.64 0.54
N TYR A 55 2.00 1.16 -0.30
CA TYR A 55 2.32 1.93 -1.49
C TYR A 55 1.64 3.29 -1.45
N ARG A 56 2.18 4.25 -2.21
CA ARG A 56 1.48 5.47 -2.62
C ARG A 56 1.44 5.50 -4.15
N GLY A 57 0.26 5.72 -4.72
CA GLY A 57 -0.02 5.38 -6.11
C GLY A 57 -0.53 3.95 -6.24
N CYS A 58 -1.33 3.70 -7.27
CA CYS A 58 -1.92 2.38 -7.50
C CYS A 58 -1.98 2.03 -8.98
N TRP A 59 -1.25 0.97 -9.34
CA TRP A 59 -1.13 0.46 -10.71
C TRP A 59 -2.48 0.13 -11.36
N TYR A 60 -3.49 -0.24 -10.57
CA TYR A 60 -4.82 -0.58 -11.08
C TYR A 60 -5.54 0.60 -11.75
N GLY A 61 -5.16 1.85 -11.47
CA GLY A 61 -5.64 3.03 -12.21
C GLY A 61 -7.17 3.16 -12.29
N CYS A 62 -7.92 2.71 -11.29
CA CYS A 62 -9.38 2.67 -11.38
C CYS A 62 -9.94 4.06 -11.68
N HIS A 63 -10.85 4.15 -12.65
CA HIS A 63 -11.43 5.44 -13.07
C HIS A 63 -12.13 6.16 -11.90
N TYR A 64 -12.79 5.40 -11.03
CA TYR A 64 -13.48 5.89 -9.83
C TYR A 64 -12.57 6.02 -8.58
N CYS A 65 -11.24 5.97 -8.74
CA CYS A 65 -10.33 5.94 -7.60
C CYS A 65 -10.32 7.28 -6.84
N TYR A 66 -10.87 7.27 -5.63
CA TYR A 66 -10.89 8.45 -4.77
C TYR A 66 -9.50 8.89 -4.31
N ALA A 67 -8.47 8.03 -4.38
CA ALA A 67 -7.14 8.31 -3.82
C ALA A 67 -6.20 9.06 -4.77
N ARG A 68 -6.64 9.38 -6.00
CA ARG A 68 -5.85 10.09 -7.02
C ARG A 68 -5.32 11.44 -6.52
N TYR A 69 -6.11 12.17 -5.74
CA TYR A 69 -5.69 13.44 -5.12
C TYR A 69 -4.42 13.32 -4.26
N THR A 70 -4.07 12.12 -3.80
CA THR A 70 -2.87 11.94 -2.99
C THR A 70 -1.58 12.23 -3.76
N HIS A 71 -1.60 12.22 -5.10
CA HIS A 71 -0.45 12.62 -5.92
C HIS A 71 -0.34 14.14 -6.12
N GLU A 72 -1.43 14.90 -5.93
CA GLU A 72 -1.39 16.37 -5.97
C GLU A 72 -0.45 16.93 -4.91
N PHE A 73 -0.43 16.33 -3.71
CA PHE A 73 0.51 16.72 -2.64
C PHE A 73 1.98 16.44 -2.96
N LEU A 74 2.27 15.72 -4.05
CA LEU A 74 3.62 15.48 -4.55
C LEU A 74 3.99 16.41 -5.70
N GLU A 75 3.13 17.37 -6.05
CA GLU A 75 3.26 18.20 -7.24
C GLU A 75 3.33 17.33 -8.52
N LEU A 76 2.69 16.14 -8.48
CA LEU A 76 2.56 15.24 -9.60
C LEU A 76 1.16 15.34 -10.19
N ASP A 77 1.06 15.05 -11.49
CA ASP A 77 -0.22 14.91 -12.15
C ASP A 77 -1.05 13.82 -11.44
N PRO A 78 -2.25 14.15 -10.93
CA PRO A 78 -3.07 13.19 -10.18
C PRO A 78 -3.82 12.20 -11.08
N VAL A 79 -3.93 12.50 -12.38
CA VAL A 79 -4.61 11.64 -13.36
C VAL A 79 -3.61 10.64 -13.92
N ASP A 80 -2.49 11.10 -14.47
CA ASP A 80 -1.52 10.20 -15.10
C ASP A 80 -0.47 9.68 -14.12
N GLY A 81 -0.06 10.50 -13.14
CA GLY A 81 1.01 10.17 -12.21
C GLY A 81 0.64 9.09 -11.18
N PHE A 82 -0.65 8.97 -10.81
CA PHE A 82 -1.09 8.08 -9.72
C PHE A 82 -0.89 6.59 -10.03
N GLU A 83 -1.16 6.18 -11.26
CA GLU A 83 -0.98 4.81 -11.74
C GLU A 83 0.39 4.58 -12.42
N SER A 84 0.99 5.62 -13.00
CA SER A 84 2.28 5.51 -13.69
C SER A 84 3.49 5.69 -12.77
N THR A 85 3.31 6.26 -11.56
CA THR A 85 4.37 6.47 -10.58
C THR A 85 3.96 5.93 -9.21
N ILE A 86 4.57 4.81 -8.82
CA ILE A 86 4.27 4.15 -7.55
C ILE A 86 5.45 4.29 -6.62
N PHE A 87 5.18 4.89 -5.48
CA PHE A 87 6.11 4.98 -4.38
C PHE A 87 5.95 3.78 -3.46
N VAL A 88 7.03 3.03 -3.31
CA VAL A 88 7.11 1.82 -2.51
C VAL A 88 7.70 2.18 -1.16
N LYS A 89 6.92 2.02 -0.07
CA LYS A 89 7.42 2.31 1.26
C LYS A 89 8.47 1.28 1.67
N ALA A 90 9.64 1.76 2.07
CA ALA A 90 10.68 0.96 2.69
C ALA A 90 10.17 0.44 4.04
N ILE A 91 10.14 -0.88 4.24
CA ILE A 91 9.72 -1.48 5.51
C ILE A 91 10.92 -1.68 6.41
N VAL A 92 11.05 -0.82 7.42
CA VAL A 92 12.03 -0.97 8.51
C VAL A 92 11.32 -1.62 9.69
N GLN A 93 11.49 -2.94 9.87
CA GLN A 93 10.70 -3.74 10.82
C GLN A 93 10.63 -3.14 12.23
N PRO A 94 11.74 -2.74 12.89
CA PRO A 94 11.66 -2.20 14.25
C PRO A 94 10.86 -0.88 14.33
N ALA A 95 10.90 -0.06 13.27
CA ALA A 95 10.14 1.18 13.23
C ALA A 95 8.65 0.91 13.03
N LEU A 96 8.30 0.00 12.13
CA LEU A 96 6.92 -0.42 11.90
C LEU A 96 6.32 -1.10 13.15
N GLU A 97 7.03 -2.03 13.78
CA GLU A 97 6.59 -2.68 15.02
C GLU A 97 6.30 -1.66 16.13
N ARG A 98 7.15 -0.63 16.27
CA ARG A 98 6.94 0.44 17.25
C ARG A 98 5.67 1.24 16.97
N GLU A 99 5.38 1.55 15.71
CA GLU A 99 4.15 2.24 15.36
C GLU A 99 2.92 1.36 15.55
N LEU A 100 3.00 0.08 15.18
CA LEU A 100 1.88 -0.85 15.33
C LEU A 100 1.46 -1.05 16.80
N ARG A 101 2.36 -0.86 17.77
CA ARG A 101 2.01 -0.85 19.21
C ARG A 101 1.09 0.31 19.61
N LYS A 102 0.93 1.34 18.77
CA LYS A 102 -0.04 2.43 18.97
C LYS A 102 -1.48 2.00 18.65
N VAL A 103 -1.65 0.88 17.95
CA VAL A 103 -2.96 0.29 17.69
C VAL A 103 -3.38 -0.52 18.92
N HIS A 104 -4.29 0.04 19.70
CA HIS A 104 -4.75 -0.59 20.93
C HIS A 104 -5.72 -1.74 20.65
N ARG A 105 -5.88 -2.63 21.64
CA ARG A 105 -6.83 -3.75 21.56
C ARG A 105 -8.23 -3.24 21.24
N GLY A 106 -8.93 -3.95 20.36
CA GLY A 106 -10.26 -3.59 19.87
C GLY A 106 -10.28 -2.56 18.75
N GLN A 107 -9.18 -1.81 18.51
CA GLN A 107 -9.12 -0.82 17.44
C GLN A 107 -9.02 -1.48 16.06
N TRP A 108 -9.54 -0.77 15.07
CA TRP A 108 -9.50 -1.15 13.67
C TRP A 108 -8.26 -0.59 12.96
N LEU A 109 -7.47 -1.48 12.37
CA LEU A 109 -6.42 -1.16 11.41
C LEU A 109 -6.86 -1.58 10.01
N ALA A 110 -7.06 -0.62 9.12
CA ALA A 110 -7.42 -0.85 7.73
C ALA A 110 -6.17 -0.80 6.83
N ILE A 111 -5.92 -1.87 6.10
CA ILE A 111 -4.83 -2.02 5.14
C ILE A 111 -5.39 -1.87 3.74
N GLY A 112 -4.76 -1.02 2.94
CA GLY A 112 -5.13 -0.83 1.54
C GLY A 112 -6.35 0.05 1.33
N THR A 113 -6.49 1.10 2.15
CA THR A 113 -7.60 2.05 2.01
C THR A 113 -7.43 2.94 0.78
N ALA A 114 -6.23 3.49 0.58
CA ALA A 114 -5.95 4.43 -0.51
C ALA A 114 -5.32 3.74 -1.73
N THR A 115 -4.54 2.70 -1.52
CA THR A 115 -3.82 1.99 -2.58
C THR A 115 -3.91 0.49 -2.35
N ASP A 116 -3.92 -0.29 -3.43
CA ASP A 116 -3.94 -1.74 -3.28
C ASP A 116 -2.62 -2.24 -2.67
N PRO A 117 -2.65 -3.12 -1.66
CA PRO A 117 -1.45 -3.69 -1.07
C PRO A 117 -0.87 -4.84 -1.91
N TYR A 118 -1.61 -5.38 -2.88
CA TYR A 118 -1.20 -6.52 -3.71
C TYR A 118 -1.13 -6.18 -5.20
N GLN A 119 -0.60 -4.99 -5.51
CA GLN A 119 -0.30 -4.54 -6.87
C GLN A 119 0.66 -5.50 -7.59
N PRO A 120 0.74 -5.51 -8.93
CA PRO A 120 1.60 -6.47 -9.66
C PRO A 120 3.05 -6.54 -9.17
N ILE A 121 3.64 -5.40 -8.79
CA ILE A 121 5.00 -5.32 -8.27
C ILE A 121 5.21 -6.08 -6.94
N GLU A 122 4.15 -6.31 -6.17
CA GLU A 122 4.19 -7.03 -4.91
C GLU A 122 4.63 -8.49 -5.10
N ARG A 123 4.45 -9.07 -6.31
CA ARG A 123 4.99 -10.40 -6.65
C ARG A 123 6.51 -10.46 -6.47
N ARG A 124 7.19 -9.33 -6.73
CA ARG A 124 8.65 -9.17 -6.61
C ARG A 124 9.06 -8.62 -5.25
N LEU A 125 8.47 -7.50 -4.83
CA LEU A 125 9.00 -6.72 -3.70
C LEU A 125 8.54 -7.22 -2.32
N ARG A 126 7.41 -7.93 -2.24
CA ARG A 126 6.92 -8.56 -0.99
C ARG A 126 6.80 -7.59 0.19
N VAL A 127 6.45 -6.33 -0.09
CA VAL A 127 6.33 -5.23 0.88
C VAL A 127 5.16 -5.49 1.81
N THR A 128 4.01 -5.87 1.27
CA THR A 128 2.83 -6.22 2.06
C THR A 128 3.10 -7.45 2.91
N ARG A 129 3.77 -8.46 2.36
CA ARG A 129 4.21 -9.62 3.14
C ARG A 129 5.09 -9.22 4.32
N ALA A 130 6.05 -8.31 4.13
CA ALA A 130 6.90 -7.80 5.20
C ALA A 130 6.10 -7.05 6.28
N VAL A 131 5.07 -6.28 5.88
CA VAL A 131 4.15 -5.65 6.82
C VAL A 131 3.39 -6.70 7.63
N LEU A 132 2.79 -7.70 6.98
CA LEU A 132 2.04 -8.77 7.64
C LEU A 132 2.92 -9.55 8.62
N ALA A 133 4.18 -9.83 8.25
CA ALA A 133 5.15 -10.49 9.13
C ALA A 133 5.44 -9.68 10.41
N CYS A 134 5.54 -8.35 10.32
CA CYS A 134 5.68 -7.50 11.51
C CYS A 134 4.43 -7.55 12.40
N MET A 135 3.25 -7.71 11.80
CA MET A 135 1.98 -7.72 12.52
C MET A 135 1.70 -9.04 13.25
N VAL A 136 2.30 -10.16 12.83
CA VAL A 136 2.05 -11.51 13.40
C VAL A 136 2.28 -11.56 14.92
N ARG A 137 3.17 -10.70 15.44
CA ARG A 137 3.48 -10.63 16.88
C ARG A 137 2.44 -9.85 17.71
N LEU A 138 1.47 -9.21 17.05
CA LEU A 138 0.47 -8.36 17.67
C LEU A 138 -0.84 -9.12 17.91
N GLN A 139 -1.62 -8.63 18.86
CA GLN A 139 -2.81 -9.32 19.35
C GLN A 139 -3.93 -8.37 19.74
N GLY A 140 -5.16 -8.85 19.62
CA GLY A 140 -6.37 -8.15 20.03
C GLY A 140 -6.80 -7.03 19.09
N MET A 141 -6.17 -6.88 17.92
CA MET A 141 -6.57 -5.89 16.91
C MET A 141 -7.72 -6.40 16.05
N ARG A 142 -8.41 -5.47 15.40
CA ARG A 142 -9.35 -5.76 14.31
C ARG A 142 -8.71 -5.28 13.01
N ILE A 143 -8.44 -6.19 12.09
CA ILE A 143 -7.70 -5.91 10.86
C ILE A 143 -8.67 -6.04 9.69
N SER A 144 -8.75 -5.00 8.87
CA SER A 144 -9.42 -5.03 7.58
C SER A 144 -8.35 -4.91 6.50
N LEU A 145 -8.36 -5.78 5.49
CA LEU A 145 -7.47 -5.70 4.33
C LEU A 145 -8.33 -5.66 3.08
N ALA A 146 -8.18 -4.62 2.27
CA ALA A 146 -8.88 -4.49 0.99
C ALA A 146 -7.92 -4.72 -0.18
N THR A 147 -8.35 -5.50 -1.18
CA THR A 147 -7.56 -5.74 -2.39
C THR A 147 -8.43 -6.09 -3.62
N LYS A 148 -7.88 -5.93 -4.80
CA LYS A 148 -8.37 -6.38 -6.12
C LYS A 148 -7.60 -7.60 -6.65
N SER A 149 -6.62 -8.08 -5.90
CA SER A 149 -5.63 -9.04 -6.38
C SER A 149 -5.86 -10.42 -5.78
N ASP A 150 -5.74 -11.46 -6.60
CA ASP A 150 -5.63 -12.85 -6.15
C ASP A 150 -4.33 -13.12 -5.36
N LEU A 151 -3.33 -12.24 -5.49
CA LEU A 151 -2.02 -12.39 -4.87
C LEU A 151 -2.10 -12.40 -3.33
N VAL A 152 -3.19 -11.94 -2.73
CA VAL A 152 -3.46 -12.11 -1.29
C VAL A 152 -3.39 -13.57 -0.86
N LEU A 153 -3.70 -14.52 -1.75
CA LEU A 153 -3.61 -15.96 -1.48
C LEU A 153 -2.17 -16.44 -1.23
N ARG A 154 -1.17 -15.74 -1.75
CA ARG A 154 0.26 -16.06 -1.50
C ARG A 154 0.61 -15.97 -0.01
N ASP A 155 -0.03 -15.06 0.72
CA ASP A 155 0.30 -14.74 2.11
C ASP A 155 -0.71 -15.34 3.10
N LEU A 156 -1.43 -16.39 2.69
CA LEU A 156 -2.38 -17.12 3.55
C LEU A 156 -1.75 -17.61 4.86
N ASP A 157 -0.48 -18.02 4.82
CA ASP A 157 0.27 -18.46 6.00
C ASP A 157 0.32 -17.37 7.09
N LEU A 158 0.63 -16.14 6.70
CA LEU A 158 0.67 -14.99 7.62
C LEU A 158 -0.73 -14.53 8.03
N LEU A 159 -1.69 -14.53 7.10
CA LEU A 159 -3.08 -14.15 7.38
C LEU A 159 -3.74 -15.11 8.37
N GLN A 160 -3.46 -16.41 8.25
CA GLN A 160 -3.92 -17.43 9.20
C GLN A 160 -3.32 -17.20 10.59
N GLU A 161 -2.01 -16.96 10.71
CA GLU A 161 -1.40 -16.68 12.01
C GLU A 161 -1.94 -15.39 12.64
N LEU A 162 -2.13 -14.33 11.84
CA LEU A 162 -2.76 -13.09 12.31
C LEU A 162 -4.16 -13.33 12.87
N ARG A 163 -4.98 -14.14 12.17
CA ARG A 163 -6.34 -14.48 12.59
C ARG A 163 -6.40 -15.25 13.91
N ARG A 164 -5.35 -15.98 14.31
CA ARG A 164 -5.32 -16.69 15.60
C ARG A 164 -5.38 -15.75 16.80
N ARG A 165 -4.84 -14.53 16.66
CA ARG A 165 -4.68 -13.57 17.76
C ARG A 165 -5.46 -12.26 17.55
N ASN A 166 -6.05 -12.08 16.37
CA ASN A 166 -6.73 -10.87 15.94
C ASN A 166 -8.01 -11.21 15.17
N ARG A 167 -8.94 -10.25 15.09
CA ARG A 167 -10.08 -10.37 14.18
C ARG A 167 -9.63 -9.89 12.80
N LEU A 168 -9.57 -10.78 11.81
CA LEU A 168 -9.18 -10.45 10.43
C LEU A 168 -10.40 -10.49 9.49
N MET A 169 -10.52 -9.47 8.65
CA MET A 169 -11.45 -9.41 7.51
C MET A 169 -10.67 -9.07 6.25
N VAL A 170 -10.88 -9.85 5.18
CA VAL A 170 -10.32 -9.58 3.86
C VAL A 170 -11.48 -9.20 2.94
N HIS A 171 -11.38 -8.05 2.30
CA HIS A 171 -12.34 -7.52 1.37
C HIS A 171 -11.76 -7.60 -0.04
N VAL A 172 -12.45 -8.31 -0.92
CA VAL A 172 -12.07 -8.41 -2.32
C VAL A 172 -12.99 -7.49 -3.13
N THR A 173 -12.40 -6.59 -3.90
CA THR A 173 -13.17 -5.76 -4.83
C THR A 173 -13.50 -6.59 -6.07
N LEU A 174 -14.78 -6.67 -6.40
CA LEU A 174 -15.28 -7.32 -7.61
C LEU A 174 -16.20 -6.32 -8.33
N THR A 175 -15.76 -5.81 -9.49
CA THR A 175 -16.52 -4.80 -10.24
C THR A 175 -17.66 -5.45 -11.04
N THR A 176 -17.33 -6.52 -11.77
CA THR A 176 -18.28 -7.35 -12.53
C THR A 176 -17.69 -8.75 -12.68
N VAL A 177 -18.56 -9.74 -12.86
CA VAL A 177 -18.19 -11.11 -13.28
C VAL A 177 -18.55 -11.38 -14.74
N ASP A 178 -19.27 -10.46 -15.36
CA ASP A 178 -19.68 -10.53 -16.75
C ASP A 178 -18.52 -10.05 -17.65
N PRO A 179 -17.97 -10.92 -18.51
CA PRO A 179 -16.86 -10.57 -19.39
C PRO A 179 -17.29 -9.75 -20.61
N THR A 180 -18.59 -9.53 -20.82
CA THR A 180 -19.16 -8.85 -22.01
C THR A 180 -19.58 -7.40 -21.76
N LEU A 181 -19.42 -6.91 -20.54
CA LEU A 181 -19.64 -5.52 -20.14
C LEU A 181 -18.60 -4.55 -20.69
#